data_AF-D8U3V0-F1
#
_entry.id   AF-D8U3V0-F1
#
_cell.length_a   1.000
_cell.length_b   1.000
_cell.length_c   1.000
_cell.angle_alpha   90.00
_cell.angle_beta   90.00
_cell.angle_gamma   90.00
#
_symmetry.space_group_name_H-M   'P 1'
#
loop_
_entity.id
_entity.type
_entity.pdbx_description
1 polymer ?
#
loop_
_entity_poly.entity_id
_entity_poly.type
_entity_poly.pdbx_seq_one_letter_code
_entity_poly.pdbx_strand_id
1 'polypeptide(L)'
;MAQSEAPLLQAIEDLDQLPGVVIKETTQVIDAVMASIGGAYEAANKYKVKALPADKRLATVHNEPGTWSPSSKEVDALPEVYYVEESSSCCLRVCLAHFGGLNLRALQLHFYQGNKEKYTVQRPCKLGGCCCCPLEMSLFAKDGTLQGMVVEDYDGYCSKYCEQSCLCTYRQKVLVGSSRNSLVHKYSLVSPMCCCGRVNNCCGATCCKPQLFIDIEEPDGTLAAVAHKTYGGGRGCTDCCRCVFDFSNYVLPFPPKATLQERVLLLTAMLSIEYAYFSRRGGENND
;
A
#
# COMPACT_ATOMS: atom_id res chain seq x y z
N MET A 1 -1.43 -37.15 16.04
CA MET A 1 -1.60 -35.73 15.67
C MET A 1 -0.29 -35.04 15.98
N ALA A 2 0.54 -34.81 14.97
CA ALA A 2 1.79 -34.08 15.14
C ALA A 2 1.47 -32.58 15.03
N GLN A 3 1.63 -31.85 16.13
CA GLN A 3 1.64 -30.40 16.09
C GLN A 3 2.91 -29.97 15.35
N SER A 4 2.73 -29.44 14.14
CA SER A 4 3.78 -28.76 13.41
C SER A 4 4.06 -27.44 14.14
N GLU A 5 5.11 -27.40 14.95
CA GLU A 5 5.65 -26.14 15.48
C GLU A 5 6.07 -25.27 14.30
N ALA A 6 5.38 -24.14 14.14
CA ALA A 6 5.77 -23.12 13.18
C ALA A 6 7.15 -22.56 13.60
N PRO A 7 8.13 -22.45 12.69
CA PRO A 7 9.42 -21.88 13.03
C PRO A 7 9.22 -20.44 13.52
N LEU A 8 9.78 -20.16 14.70
CA LEU A 8 9.86 -18.83 15.29
C LEU A 8 10.66 -17.94 14.32
N LEU A 9 9.95 -17.20 13.46
CA LEU A 9 10.53 -16.15 12.64
C LEU A 9 11.17 -15.14 13.58
N GLN A 10 12.49 -14.95 13.47
CA GLN A 10 13.20 -13.84 14.10
C GLN A 10 12.64 -12.54 13.48
N ALA A 11 11.62 -11.98 14.12
CA ALA A 11 11.10 -10.68 13.75
C ALA A 11 12.22 -9.65 13.98
N ILE A 12 12.53 -8.86 12.97
CA ILE A 12 13.39 -7.70 13.17
C ILE A 12 12.59 -6.73 14.03
N GLU A 13 13.07 -6.47 15.25
CA GLU A 13 12.33 -5.67 16.22
C GLU A 13 12.33 -4.18 15.88
N ASP A 14 13.25 -3.71 15.04
CA ASP A 14 13.50 -2.27 14.88
C ASP A 14 13.38 -1.78 13.44
N LEU A 15 12.23 -1.18 13.12
CA LEU A 15 12.00 -0.50 11.84
C LEU A 15 12.92 0.72 11.67
N ASP A 16 13.47 1.30 12.75
CA ASP A 16 14.31 2.51 12.71
C ASP A 16 15.68 2.29 12.06
N GLN A 17 16.14 1.05 12.02
CA GLN A 17 17.44 0.70 11.45
C GLN A 17 17.36 0.26 10.00
N LEU A 18 16.15 0.06 9.49
CA LEU A 18 15.95 -0.45 8.13
C LEU A 18 16.01 0.69 7.10
N PRO A 19 16.61 0.48 5.92
CA PRO A 19 16.58 1.45 4.83
C PRO A 19 15.20 1.57 4.16
N GLY A 20 14.29 0.64 4.46
CA GLY A 20 12.99 0.52 3.84
C GLY A 20 12.32 -0.81 4.17
N VAL A 21 11.19 -1.06 3.52
CA VAL A 21 10.44 -2.32 3.62
C VAL A 21 9.94 -2.79 2.26
N VAL A 22 9.64 -4.09 2.17
CA VAL A 22 8.92 -4.70 1.06
C VAL A 22 7.56 -5.15 1.57
N ILE A 23 6.48 -4.71 0.95
CA ILE A 23 5.09 -5.05 1.34
C ILE A 23 4.58 -6.07 0.34
N LYS A 24 4.21 -7.25 0.82
CA LYS A 24 3.63 -8.31 0.00
C LYS A 24 2.23 -8.63 0.48
N GLU A 25 1.25 -8.48 -0.41
CA GLU A 25 -0.09 -8.99 -0.16
C GLU A 25 -0.13 -10.52 -0.17
N THR A 26 -0.88 -11.11 0.76
CA THR A 26 -1.08 -12.55 0.87
C THR A 26 -2.55 -12.87 0.65
N THR A 27 -2.82 -13.60 -0.43
CA THR A 27 -4.18 -14.07 -0.76
C THR A 27 -4.57 -15.26 0.12
N GLN A 28 -5.83 -15.32 0.52
CA GLN A 28 -6.38 -16.55 1.09
C GLN A 28 -6.96 -17.43 -0.02
N VAL A 29 -6.82 -18.75 0.11
CA VAL A 29 -7.40 -19.73 -0.83
C VAL A 29 -8.90 -19.49 -1.06
N ILE A 30 -9.59 -18.91 -0.07
CA ILE A 30 -11.02 -18.56 -0.12
C ILE A 30 -11.31 -17.50 -1.19
N ASP A 31 -10.43 -16.51 -1.42
CA ASP A 31 -10.64 -15.48 -2.44
C ASP A 31 -10.64 -16.05 -3.85
N ALA A 32 -9.73 -17.00 -4.11
CA ALA A 32 -9.65 -17.69 -5.39
C ALA A 32 -10.91 -18.55 -5.64
N VAL A 33 -11.45 -19.18 -4.59
CA VAL A 33 -12.68 -19.99 -4.69
C VAL A 33 -13.92 -19.10 -4.85
N MET A 34 -14.07 -18.03 -4.06
CA MET A 34 -15.24 -17.16 -4.13
C MET A 34 -15.32 -16.38 -5.44
N ALA A 35 -14.17 -15.96 -6.00
CA ALA A 35 -14.10 -15.41 -7.36
C ALA A 35 -14.58 -16.43 -8.41
N SER A 36 -14.24 -17.72 -8.26
CA SER A 36 -14.61 -18.76 -9.22
C SER A 36 -16.09 -19.14 -9.22
N ILE A 37 -16.85 -18.80 -8.16
CA ILE A 37 -18.29 -19.10 -8.04
C ILE A 37 -19.18 -17.84 -8.13
N GLY A 38 -18.62 -16.70 -8.56
CA GLY A 38 -19.37 -15.45 -8.69
C GLY A 38 -19.82 -14.85 -7.35
N GLY A 39 -19.20 -15.24 -6.23
CA GLY A 39 -19.52 -14.69 -4.93
C GLY A 39 -19.00 -13.25 -4.81
N ALA A 40 -19.85 -12.33 -4.34
CA ALA A 40 -19.49 -10.93 -4.07
C ALA A 40 -18.65 -10.75 -2.78
N TYR A 41 -17.83 -11.75 -2.44
CA TYR A 41 -17.03 -11.78 -1.22
C TYR A 41 -15.55 -11.60 -1.54
N GLU A 42 -14.94 -10.57 -0.96
CA GLU A 42 -13.50 -10.39 -0.82
C GLU A 42 -13.15 -10.71 0.63
N ALA A 43 -12.19 -11.60 0.89
CA ALA A 43 -11.68 -11.89 2.22
C ALA A 43 -10.84 -10.73 2.75
N ALA A 44 -10.63 -10.70 4.06
CA ALA A 44 -9.77 -9.71 4.67
C ALA A 44 -8.35 -9.76 4.11
N ASN A 45 -7.91 -8.64 3.53
CA ASN A 45 -6.57 -8.54 2.97
C ASN A 45 -5.54 -8.65 4.09
N LYS A 46 -4.43 -9.30 3.75
CA LYS A 46 -3.33 -9.57 4.67
C LYS A 46 -2.04 -9.21 3.98
N TYR A 47 -1.14 -8.56 4.70
CA TYR A 47 0.14 -8.11 4.16
C TYR A 47 1.28 -8.59 5.04
N LYS A 48 2.34 -9.07 4.40
CA LYS A 48 3.63 -9.30 5.04
C LYS A 48 4.55 -8.14 4.71
N VAL A 49 4.96 -7.40 5.73
CA VAL A 49 5.94 -6.33 5.62
C VAL A 49 7.29 -6.91 5.99
N LYS A 50 8.18 -6.96 5.01
CA LYS A 50 9.51 -7.55 5.09
C LYS A 50 10.59 -6.46 5.08
N ALA A 51 11.75 -6.76 5.64
CA ALA A 51 12.86 -5.81 5.65
C ALA A 51 13.47 -5.65 4.25
N LEU A 52 13.70 -4.40 3.83
CA LEU A 52 14.49 -4.12 2.64
C LEU A 52 15.99 -4.33 2.97
N PRO A 53 16.72 -5.18 2.23
CA PRO A 53 18.14 -5.36 2.50
C PRO A 53 18.95 -4.11 2.12
N ALA A 54 19.90 -3.71 2.98
CA ALA A 54 20.68 -2.48 2.83
C ALA A 54 21.65 -2.47 1.65
N ASP A 55 22.00 -3.64 1.12
CA ASP A 55 22.87 -3.79 -0.05
C ASP A 55 22.13 -3.63 -1.38
N LYS A 56 20.79 -3.53 -1.38
CA LYS A 56 20.00 -3.44 -2.61
C LYS A 56 19.86 -2.02 -3.10
N ARG A 57 20.32 -1.78 -4.33
CA ARG A 57 20.06 -0.55 -5.06
C ARG A 57 18.68 -0.63 -5.72
N LEU A 58 17.78 0.27 -5.36
CA LEU A 58 16.44 0.36 -5.95
C LEU A 58 16.43 1.16 -7.24
N ALA A 59 15.50 0.83 -8.14
CA ALA A 59 15.22 1.65 -9.31
C ALA A 59 14.45 2.90 -8.91
N THR A 60 14.78 4.00 -9.57
CA THR A 60 14.07 5.29 -9.47
C THR A 60 13.37 5.66 -10.79
N VAL A 61 13.72 4.98 -11.88
CA VAL A 61 13.15 5.13 -13.22
C VAL A 61 13.07 3.78 -13.94
N HIS A 62 12.27 3.70 -15.00
CA HIS A 62 12.17 2.47 -15.79
C HIS A 62 13.50 2.10 -16.44
N ASN A 63 13.80 0.80 -16.48
CA ASN A 63 14.96 0.22 -17.13
C ASN A 63 16.31 0.73 -16.59
N GLU A 64 16.35 1.22 -15.34
CA GLU A 64 17.59 1.65 -14.70
C GLU A 64 18.53 0.44 -14.49
N PRO A 65 19.74 0.43 -15.09
CA PRO A 65 20.62 -0.73 -15.06
C PRO A 65 21.23 -0.96 -13.68
N GLY A 66 21.44 -2.23 -13.33
CA GLY A 66 22.06 -2.63 -12.06
C GLY A 66 21.18 -2.40 -10.83
N THR A 67 19.87 -2.28 -11.03
CA THR A 67 18.89 -2.13 -9.94
C THR A 67 18.30 -3.49 -9.54
N TRP A 68 17.92 -3.59 -8.28
CA TRP A 68 17.31 -4.78 -7.72
C TRP A 68 15.82 -4.81 -8.07
N SER A 69 15.39 -5.93 -8.64
CA SER A 69 13.99 -6.23 -8.94
C SER A 69 13.68 -7.60 -8.34
N PRO A 70 13.12 -7.67 -7.13
CA PRO A 70 12.98 -8.93 -6.41
C PRO A 70 12.03 -9.90 -7.11
N SER A 71 12.40 -11.17 -7.14
CA SER A 71 11.48 -12.26 -7.42
C SER A 71 10.58 -12.54 -6.20
N SER A 72 9.42 -13.16 -6.43
CA SER A 72 8.53 -13.57 -5.32
C SER A 72 9.23 -14.45 -4.28
N LYS A 73 10.13 -15.35 -4.72
CA LYS A 73 10.92 -16.23 -3.83
C LYS A 73 11.90 -15.45 -2.96
N GLU A 74 12.54 -14.43 -3.52
CA GLU A 74 13.43 -13.56 -2.74
C GLU A 74 12.63 -12.79 -1.70
N VAL A 75 11.47 -12.22 -2.06
CA VAL A 75 10.58 -11.51 -1.11
C VAL A 75 10.14 -12.43 0.04
N ASP A 76 9.78 -13.68 -0.27
CA ASP A 76 9.34 -14.64 0.76
C ASP A 76 10.45 -15.02 1.74
N ALA A 77 11.71 -14.98 1.30
CA ALA A 77 12.88 -15.28 2.12
C ALA A 77 13.32 -14.09 3.00
N LEU A 78 12.79 -12.89 2.77
CA LEU A 78 13.15 -11.71 3.57
C LEU A 78 12.62 -11.83 5.01
N PRO A 79 13.37 -11.34 6.01
CA PRO A 79 12.91 -11.27 7.39
C PRO A 79 11.63 -10.44 7.52
N GLU A 80 10.70 -10.92 8.33
CA GLU A 80 9.44 -10.22 8.60
C GLU A 80 9.63 -9.12 9.65
N VAL A 81 8.98 -7.98 9.42
CA VAL A 81 8.98 -6.81 10.31
C VAL A 81 7.58 -6.64 10.90
N TYR A 82 6.56 -6.60 10.04
CA TYR A 82 5.16 -6.60 10.45
C TYR A 82 4.35 -7.60 9.64
N TYR A 83 3.32 -8.13 10.28
CA TYR A 83 2.17 -8.72 9.63
C TYR A 83 0.99 -7.76 9.79
N VAL A 84 0.30 -7.42 8.71
CA VAL A 84 -0.83 -6.50 8.73
C VAL A 84 -2.08 -7.25 8.31
N GLU A 85 -3.13 -7.15 9.11
CA GLU A 85 -4.41 -7.80 8.83
C GLU A 85 -5.54 -6.79 8.78
N GLU A 86 -6.35 -6.87 7.73
CA GLU A 86 -7.57 -6.08 7.61
C GLU A 86 -8.68 -6.64 8.50
N SER A 87 -9.42 -5.75 9.15
CA SER A 87 -10.70 -6.03 9.77
C SER A 87 -11.76 -5.09 9.21
N SER A 88 -12.82 -5.65 8.61
CA SER A 88 -13.96 -4.87 8.12
C SER A 88 -15.24 -5.69 8.07
N SER A 89 -16.39 -5.01 8.07
CA SER A 89 -17.70 -5.64 8.13
C SER A 89 -18.01 -6.42 6.85
N CYS A 90 -18.35 -7.71 6.98
CA CYS A 90 -18.77 -8.56 5.87
C CYS A 90 -19.99 -7.97 5.13
N CYS A 91 -21.01 -7.51 5.87
CA CYS A 91 -22.19 -6.89 5.26
C CYS A 91 -21.84 -5.63 4.48
N LEU A 92 -20.92 -4.80 5.00
CA LEU A 92 -20.47 -3.59 4.29
C LEU A 92 -19.74 -3.94 3.00
N ARG A 93 -18.88 -4.97 3.01
CA ARG A 93 -18.18 -5.46 1.81
C ARG A 93 -19.17 -5.93 0.75
N VAL A 94 -20.14 -6.77 1.11
CA VAL A 94 -21.14 -7.27 0.16
C VAL A 94 -21.94 -6.13 -0.46
N CYS A 95 -22.40 -5.17 0.35
CA CYS A 95 -23.11 -4.00 -0.15
C CYS A 95 -22.24 -3.18 -1.12
N LEU A 96 -21.02 -2.82 -0.71
CA LEU A 96 -20.14 -2.00 -1.54
C LEU A 96 -19.64 -2.72 -2.79
N ALA A 97 -19.43 -4.03 -2.73
CA ALA A 97 -19.10 -4.84 -3.89
C ALA A 97 -20.22 -4.82 -4.94
N HIS A 98 -21.48 -4.84 -4.50
CA HIS A 98 -22.63 -4.74 -5.39
C HIS A 98 -22.74 -3.37 -6.07
N PHE A 99 -22.38 -2.28 -5.38
CA PHE A 99 -22.45 -0.91 -5.91
C PHE A 99 -21.16 -0.42 -6.58
N GLY A 100 -20.14 -1.27 -6.76
CA GLY A 100 -18.87 -0.88 -7.38
C GLY A 100 -18.04 0.12 -6.53
N GLY A 101 -18.23 0.11 -5.20
CA GLY A 101 -17.53 0.98 -4.26
C GLY A 101 -16.73 0.23 -3.19
N LEU A 102 -16.30 -1.00 -3.45
CA LEU A 102 -15.60 -1.85 -2.47
C LEU A 102 -14.27 -1.25 -2.00
N ASN A 103 -13.61 -0.49 -2.87
CA ASN A 103 -12.43 0.29 -2.55
C ASN A 103 -12.74 1.46 -1.59
N LEU A 104 -14.01 1.83 -1.35
CA LEU A 104 -14.40 2.91 -0.42
C LEU A 104 -14.74 2.40 0.99
N ARG A 105 -14.63 1.10 1.23
CA ARG A 105 -15.06 0.47 2.50
C ARG A 105 -14.38 1.07 3.72
N ALA A 106 -15.15 1.20 4.80
CA ALA A 106 -14.58 1.39 6.12
C ALA A 106 -13.85 0.12 6.56
N LEU A 107 -12.64 0.28 7.08
CA LEU A 107 -11.82 -0.84 7.54
C LEU A 107 -10.86 -0.41 8.65
N GLN A 108 -10.32 -1.39 9.35
CA GLN A 108 -9.17 -1.25 10.23
C GLN A 108 -8.03 -2.12 9.72
N LEU A 109 -6.79 -1.68 9.92
CA LEU A 109 -5.61 -2.49 9.67
C LEU A 109 -4.87 -2.67 10.99
N HIS A 110 -4.62 -3.90 11.36
CA HIS A 110 -3.95 -4.27 12.60
C HIS A 110 -2.51 -4.65 12.29
N PHE A 111 -1.54 -3.93 12.85
CA PHE A 111 -0.11 -4.16 12.63
C PHE A 111 0.46 -4.99 13.77
N TYR A 112 0.86 -6.21 13.45
CA TYR A 112 1.44 -7.17 14.38
C TYR A 112 2.95 -7.27 14.18
N GLN A 113 3.69 -7.21 15.29
CA GLN A 113 5.11 -7.55 15.34
C GLN A 113 5.25 -8.83 16.17
N GLY A 114 5.53 -9.95 15.49
CA GLY A 114 5.32 -11.27 16.07
C GLY A 114 3.86 -11.45 16.49
N ASN A 115 3.61 -11.87 17.73
CA ASN A 115 2.25 -12.11 18.26
C ASN A 115 1.62 -10.89 18.97
N LYS A 116 2.22 -9.70 18.83
CA LYS A 116 1.75 -8.49 19.54
C LYS A 116 1.32 -7.44 18.54
N GLU A 117 0.07 -7.01 18.65
CA GLU A 117 -0.41 -5.81 17.96
C GLU A 117 0.34 -4.58 18.52
N LYS A 118 0.84 -3.74 17.60
CA LYS A 118 1.61 -2.53 17.89
C LYS A 118 0.87 -1.27 17.49
N TYR A 119 0.23 -1.30 16.32
CA TYR A 119 -0.51 -0.18 15.78
C TYR A 119 -1.83 -0.63 15.17
N THR A 120 -2.79 0.28 15.16
CA THR A 120 -4.05 0.11 14.46
C THR A 120 -4.25 1.30 13.53
N VAL A 121 -4.56 1.06 12.26
CA VAL A 121 -4.96 2.09 11.31
C VAL A 121 -6.46 2.03 11.16
N GLN A 122 -7.12 3.18 11.19
CA GLN A 122 -8.56 3.29 10.93
C GLN A 122 -8.78 4.04 9.63
N ARG A 123 -9.61 3.47 8.76
CA ARG A 123 -10.04 4.06 7.51
C ARG A 123 -11.57 4.19 7.51
N PRO A 124 -12.13 5.40 7.54
CA PRO A 124 -13.57 5.60 7.39
C PRO A 124 -14.03 5.36 5.95
N CYS A 125 -15.33 5.10 5.78
CA CYS A 125 -15.97 5.08 4.46
C CYS A 125 -16.13 6.51 3.96
N LYS A 126 -15.37 6.88 2.91
CA LYS A 126 -15.42 8.22 2.29
C LYS A 126 -15.41 8.08 0.77
N LEU A 127 -16.00 9.05 0.08
CA LEU A 127 -16.15 9.05 -1.38
C LEU A 127 -14.92 9.59 -2.14
N GLY A 128 -13.91 10.08 -1.43
CA GLY A 128 -12.74 10.72 -2.01
C GLY A 128 -12.94 12.21 -2.29
N GLY A 129 -11.86 12.91 -2.61
CA GLY A 129 -11.92 14.37 -2.71
C GLY A 129 -12.66 14.91 -3.93
N CYS A 130 -12.96 14.08 -4.94
CA CYS A 130 -13.92 14.44 -6.01
C CYS A 130 -15.31 14.81 -5.44
N CYS A 131 -15.68 14.29 -4.26
CA CYS A 131 -16.91 14.63 -3.56
C CYS A 131 -16.65 15.51 -2.33
N CYS A 132 -15.56 16.29 -2.32
CA CYS A 132 -15.12 17.11 -1.18
C CYS A 132 -14.90 16.31 0.12
N CYS A 133 -14.69 14.99 0.00
CA CYS A 133 -14.56 14.06 1.13
C CYS A 133 -13.24 13.27 1.02
N PRO A 134 -12.08 13.91 1.18
CA PRO A 134 -10.78 13.27 0.92
C PRO A 134 -10.64 11.98 1.71
N LEU A 135 -10.16 10.93 1.05
CA LEU A 135 -9.86 9.66 1.70
C LEU A 135 -8.84 9.90 2.83
N GLU A 136 -9.03 9.22 3.95
CA GLU A 136 -8.09 9.34 5.07
C GLU A 136 -7.84 7.98 5.74
N MET A 137 -6.65 7.85 6.33
CA MET A 137 -6.29 6.77 7.23
C MET A 137 -5.62 7.37 8.46
N SER A 138 -6.11 7.02 9.65
CA SER A 138 -5.55 7.49 10.93
C SER A 138 -4.78 6.38 11.60
N LEU A 139 -3.51 6.61 11.94
CA LEU A 139 -2.65 5.65 12.63
C LEU A 139 -2.73 5.88 14.14
N PHE A 140 -3.03 4.85 14.90
CA PHE A 140 -3.08 4.86 16.35
C PHE A 140 -2.04 3.88 16.91
N ALA A 141 -1.40 4.29 18.00
CA ALA A 141 -0.63 3.38 18.84
C ALA A 141 -1.59 2.49 19.66
N LYS A 142 -1.06 1.41 20.24
CA LYS A 142 -1.82 0.45 21.04
C LYS A 142 -2.61 1.06 22.21
N ASP A 143 -2.10 2.15 22.78
CA ASP A 143 -2.75 2.89 23.87
C ASP A 143 -3.92 3.78 23.39
N GLY A 144 -4.21 3.79 22.08
CA GLY A 144 -5.23 4.62 21.46
C GLY A 144 -4.75 6.03 21.09
N THR A 145 -3.47 6.34 21.34
CA THR A 145 -2.91 7.66 21.00
C THR A 145 -2.73 7.79 19.49
N LEU A 146 -3.31 8.83 18.90
CA LEU A 146 -3.09 9.17 17.49
C LEU A 146 -1.59 9.40 17.25
N GLN A 147 -1.06 8.81 16.19
CA GLN A 147 0.33 9.01 15.76
C GLN A 147 0.40 9.86 14.48
N GLY A 148 -0.65 9.86 13.68
CA GLY A 148 -0.71 10.69 12.49
C GLY A 148 -1.83 10.26 11.56
N MET A 149 -1.87 10.90 10.41
CA MET A 149 -2.88 10.66 9.40
C MET A 149 -2.25 10.66 8.01
N VAL A 150 -2.79 9.81 7.14
CA VAL A 150 -2.59 9.91 5.70
C VAL A 150 -3.88 10.45 5.11
N VAL A 151 -3.80 11.49 4.29
CA VAL A 151 -4.98 12.14 3.71
C VAL A 151 -4.77 12.39 2.23
N GLU A 152 -5.79 12.12 1.42
CA GLU A 152 -5.81 12.46 0.00
C GLU A 152 -5.70 13.98 -0.18
N ASP A 153 -4.73 14.43 -0.99
CA ASP A 153 -4.44 15.85 -1.14
C ASP A 153 -5.25 16.49 -2.27
N TYR A 154 -6.18 17.36 -1.87
CA TYR A 154 -6.99 18.21 -2.75
C TYR A 154 -6.85 19.69 -2.42
N ASP A 155 -5.79 20.09 -1.72
CA ASP A 155 -5.59 21.50 -1.39
C ASP A 155 -5.40 22.31 -2.67
N GLY A 156 -6.33 23.24 -2.93
CA GLY A 156 -6.43 23.96 -4.20
C GLY A 156 -7.30 23.20 -5.20
N TYR A 157 -8.62 23.33 -5.04
CA TYR A 157 -9.64 22.66 -5.87
C TYR A 157 -9.39 22.79 -7.38
N CYS A 158 -8.83 23.89 -7.86
CA CYS A 158 -8.54 24.06 -9.29
C CYS A 158 -7.21 23.45 -9.75
N SER A 159 -6.18 23.41 -8.91
CA SER A 159 -4.85 22.90 -9.30
C SER A 159 -4.74 21.39 -9.11
N LYS A 160 -5.08 20.87 -7.93
CA LYS A 160 -4.92 19.44 -7.60
C LYS A 160 -5.98 18.54 -8.21
N TYR A 161 -7.21 19.03 -8.35
CA TYR A 161 -8.23 18.30 -9.12
C TYR A 161 -7.86 18.19 -10.61
N CYS A 162 -7.27 19.25 -11.19
CA CYS A 162 -6.80 19.23 -12.57
C CYS A 162 -5.63 18.26 -12.75
N GLU A 163 -4.67 18.24 -11.82
CA GLU A 163 -3.59 17.25 -11.84
C GLU A 163 -4.11 15.81 -11.74
N GLN A 164 -5.10 15.54 -10.89
CA GLN A 164 -5.70 14.21 -10.79
C GLN A 164 -6.53 13.84 -12.02
N SER A 165 -7.35 14.75 -12.53
CA SER A 165 -8.28 14.45 -13.64
C SER A 165 -7.60 14.46 -15.00
N CYS A 166 -6.68 15.41 -15.22
CA CYS A 166 -6.03 15.62 -16.53
C CYS A 166 -4.67 14.92 -16.62
N LEU A 167 -3.95 14.76 -15.51
CA LEU A 167 -2.63 14.10 -15.49
C LEU A 167 -2.65 12.72 -14.83
N CYS A 168 -3.81 12.31 -14.28
CA CYS A 168 -3.95 11.09 -13.48
C CYS A 168 -2.95 11.01 -12.32
N THR A 169 -2.62 12.16 -11.72
CA THR A 169 -1.66 12.22 -10.61
C THR A 169 -2.39 12.31 -9.29
N TYR A 170 -2.29 11.25 -8.50
CA TYR A 170 -2.90 11.15 -7.18
C TYR A 170 -1.88 11.51 -6.12
N ARG A 171 -2.31 12.26 -5.09
CA ARG A 171 -1.44 12.67 -3.99
C ARG A 171 -2.02 12.31 -2.65
N GLN A 172 -1.15 11.88 -1.76
CA GLN A 172 -1.49 11.61 -0.37
C GLN A 172 -0.48 12.29 0.56
N LYS A 173 -0.97 13.10 1.48
CA LYS A 173 -0.18 13.77 2.52
C LYS A 173 -0.01 12.85 3.71
N VAL A 174 1.23 12.71 4.15
CA VAL A 174 1.61 12.12 5.43
C VAL A 174 1.71 13.24 6.46
N LEU A 175 0.80 13.20 7.43
CA LEU A 175 0.69 14.15 8.52
C LEU A 175 1.09 13.46 9.83
N VAL A 176 1.99 14.09 10.60
CA VAL A 176 2.49 13.55 11.87
C VAL A 176 2.03 14.41 13.03
N GLY A 177 1.52 13.80 14.10
CA GLY A 177 1.07 14.53 15.29
C GLY A 177 0.19 13.67 16.19
N SER A 178 0.10 14.06 17.47
CA SER A 178 -0.66 13.33 18.50
C SER A 178 -2.14 13.71 18.60
N SER A 179 -2.57 14.71 17.85
CA SER A 179 -3.95 15.18 17.75
C SER A 179 -4.20 15.82 16.39
N ARG A 180 -5.47 15.92 15.96
CA ARG A 180 -5.82 16.58 14.68
C ARG A 180 -5.29 18.02 14.58
N ASN A 181 -5.21 18.74 15.70
CA ASN A 181 -4.76 20.13 15.73
C ASN A 181 -3.22 20.27 15.73
N SER A 182 -2.49 19.19 15.99
CA SER A 182 -1.03 19.18 16.04
C SER A 182 -0.40 18.47 14.82
N LEU A 183 -1.20 18.15 13.81
CA LEU A 183 -0.74 17.45 12.61
C LEU A 183 0.12 18.37 11.75
N VAL A 184 1.32 17.90 11.41
CA VAL A 184 2.27 18.60 10.55
C VAL A 184 2.54 17.75 9.31
N HIS A 185 2.47 18.38 8.13
CA HIS A 185 2.82 17.72 6.87
C HIS A 185 4.32 17.42 6.82
N LYS A 186 4.65 16.14 6.58
CA LYS A 186 6.03 15.65 6.52
C LYS A 186 6.43 15.13 5.16
N TYR A 187 5.55 14.40 4.50
CA TYR A 187 5.81 13.84 3.18
C TYR A 187 4.54 13.85 2.32
N SER A 188 4.72 13.90 1.02
CA SER A 188 3.67 13.65 0.03
C SER A 188 4.04 12.44 -0.80
N LEU A 189 3.13 11.47 -0.93
CA LEU A 189 3.25 10.40 -1.92
C LEU A 189 2.57 10.86 -3.20
N VAL A 190 3.33 10.93 -4.29
CA VAL A 190 2.87 11.35 -5.61
C VAL A 190 2.85 10.14 -6.53
N SER A 191 1.65 9.75 -6.93
CA SER A 191 1.39 8.58 -7.77
C SER A 191 0.87 9.04 -9.13
N PRO A 192 1.75 9.36 -10.09
CA PRO A 192 1.32 9.55 -11.47
C PRO A 192 0.89 8.20 -12.03
N MET A 193 -0.38 8.01 -12.38
CA MET A 193 -0.88 6.72 -12.88
C MET A 193 -0.90 6.64 -14.41
N CYS A 194 -0.78 7.77 -15.09
CA CYS A 194 -0.82 7.89 -16.54
C CYS A 194 0.58 8.13 -17.16
N CYS A 195 0.61 8.54 -18.43
CA CYS A 195 1.83 8.84 -19.18
C CYS A 195 2.56 10.13 -18.73
N CYS A 196 2.01 10.85 -17.75
CA CYS A 196 2.47 12.16 -17.30
C CYS A 196 3.19 12.05 -15.94
N GLY A 197 4.14 12.93 -15.67
CA GLY A 197 4.90 12.97 -14.41
C GLY A 197 6.40 12.83 -14.61
N ARG A 198 7.14 12.66 -13.50
CA ARG A 198 8.61 12.44 -13.53
C ARG A 198 8.97 11.19 -14.33
N VAL A 199 8.15 10.15 -14.22
CA VAL A 199 8.23 8.92 -15.00
C VAL A 199 6.86 8.62 -15.61
N ASN A 200 6.86 8.11 -16.83
CA ASN A 200 5.64 7.59 -17.44
C ASN A 200 5.28 6.30 -16.68
N ASN A 201 4.12 6.23 -16.03
CA ASN A 201 3.65 5.04 -15.31
C ASN A 201 2.50 4.32 -16.02
N CYS A 202 2.16 4.72 -17.25
CA CYS A 202 1.16 4.03 -18.05
C CYS A 202 1.50 2.54 -18.19
N CYS A 203 0.53 1.69 -17.89
CA CYS A 203 0.67 0.23 -17.79
C CYS A 203 1.72 -0.25 -16.78
N GLY A 204 2.10 0.58 -15.79
CA GLY A 204 3.03 0.21 -14.73
C GLY A 204 2.49 -0.91 -13.84
N ALA A 205 3.41 -1.65 -13.21
CA ALA A 205 3.10 -2.85 -12.44
C ALA A 205 2.38 -3.94 -13.25
N THR A 206 2.68 -4.05 -14.55
CA THR A 206 2.18 -5.13 -15.44
C THR A 206 3.33 -5.88 -16.09
N CYS A 207 3.04 -6.96 -16.83
CA CYS A 207 4.05 -7.70 -17.59
C CYS A 207 4.80 -6.85 -18.64
N CYS A 208 4.16 -5.82 -19.21
CA CYS A 208 4.77 -4.92 -20.19
C CYS A 208 5.69 -3.89 -19.54
N LYS A 209 5.41 -3.55 -18.28
CA LYS A 209 6.15 -2.54 -17.51
C LYS A 209 6.08 -2.92 -16.04
N PRO A 210 7.09 -3.67 -15.55
CA PRO A 210 6.99 -4.42 -14.30
C PRO A 210 6.93 -3.54 -13.06
N GLN A 211 7.23 -2.25 -13.18
CA GLN A 211 7.28 -1.31 -12.08
C GLN A 211 6.29 -0.17 -12.33
N LEU A 212 5.68 0.32 -11.26
CA LEU A 212 4.97 1.59 -11.19
C LEU A 212 5.60 2.39 -10.06
N PHE A 213 6.13 3.56 -10.34
CA PHE A 213 6.86 4.37 -9.36
C PHE A 213 5.94 5.34 -8.62
N ILE A 214 6.21 5.54 -7.35
CA ILE A 214 5.50 6.46 -6.47
C ILE A 214 6.56 7.32 -5.82
N ASP A 215 6.51 8.62 -6.09
CA ASP A 215 7.49 9.56 -5.56
C ASP A 215 7.12 9.91 -4.11
N ILE A 216 8.13 9.98 -3.24
CA ILE A 216 7.99 10.47 -1.87
C ILE A 216 8.68 11.82 -1.85
N GLU A 217 7.88 12.88 -1.74
CA GLU A 217 8.33 14.26 -1.74
C GLU A 217 8.32 14.84 -0.32
N GLU A 218 9.27 15.70 0.01
CA GLU A 218 9.22 16.58 1.17
C GLU A 218 8.16 17.69 0.96
N PRO A 219 7.77 18.46 2.00
CA PRO A 219 6.69 19.45 1.89
C PRO A 219 6.96 20.57 0.89
N ASP A 220 8.23 20.82 0.55
CA ASP A 220 8.66 21.79 -0.45
C ASP A 220 8.64 21.25 -1.90
N GLY A 221 8.27 19.98 -2.09
CA GLY A 221 8.28 19.29 -3.39
C GLY A 221 9.61 18.63 -3.75
N THR A 222 10.62 18.67 -2.88
CA THR A 222 11.90 18.00 -3.11
C THR A 222 11.71 16.47 -3.03
N LEU A 223 12.25 15.74 -4.00
CA LEU A 223 12.19 14.27 -4.02
C LEU A 223 13.04 13.68 -2.88
N ALA A 224 12.41 13.03 -1.90
CA ALA A 224 13.07 12.40 -0.76
C ALA A 224 13.42 10.93 -1.04
N ALA A 225 12.52 10.19 -1.69
CA ALA A 225 12.68 8.79 -2.04
C ALA A 225 11.71 8.36 -3.15
N VAL A 226 11.88 7.15 -3.70
CA VAL A 226 11.00 6.60 -4.74
C VAL A 226 10.57 5.19 -4.35
N ALA A 227 9.30 5.04 -3.99
CA ALA A 227 8.68 3.73 -3.83
C ALA A 227 8.26 3.17 -5.19
N HIS A 228 8.03 1.86 -5.26
CA HIS A 228 7.45 1.28 -6.48
C HIS A 228 6.62 0.04 -6.20
N LYS A 229 5.50 -0.08 -6.92
CA LYS A 229 4.73 -1.32 -7.05
C LYS A 229 5.40 -2.19 -8.12
N THR A 230 5.62 -3.46 -7.82
CA THR A 230 6.19 -4.45 -8.73
C THR A 230 5.15 -5.50 -9.08
N TYR A 231 5.18 -5.93 -10.34
CA TYR A 231 4.41 -7.06 -10.85
C TYR A 231 4.88 -8.42 -10.29
N GLY A 232 6.04 -8.45 -9.60
CA GLY A 232 6.50 -9.61 -8.82
C GLY A 232 6.79 -10.88 -9.63
N GLY A 233 7.24 -10.76 -10.89
CA GLY A 233 7.32 -11.84 -11.88
C GLY A 233 8.13 -13.09 -11.50
N GLY A 234 7.79 -14.21 -12.14
CA GLY A 234 8.49 -15.49 -12.15
C GLY A 234 8.29 -16.19 -13.51
N ARG A 235 9.37 -16.69 -14.14
CA ARG A 235 9.34 -17.22 -15.53
C ARG A 235 8.21 -18.27 -15.75
N GLY A 236 7.20 -17.96 -16.57
CA GLY A 236 6.23 -18.94 -17.10
C GLY A 236 4.83 -18.39 -17.42
N CYS A 237 3.95 -19.23 -17.99
CA CYS A 237 2.53 -18.92 -18.27
C CYS A 237 1.71 -18.54 -17.03
N THR A 238 2.18 -18.89 -15.82
CA THR A 238 1.60 -18.47 -14.54
C THR A 238 1.68 -16.95 -14.32
N ASP A 239 2.63 -16.25 -14.95
CA ASP A 239 2.69 -14.78 -14.90
C ASP A 239 1.56 -14.15 -15.72
N CYS A 240 1.18 -14.71 -16.88
CA CYS A 240 0.05 -14.16 -17.66
C CYS A 240 -1.28 -14.22 -16.88
N CYS A 241 -1.44 -15.22 -16.01
CA CYS A 241 -2.55 -15.31 -15.06
C CYS A 241 -2.43 -14.34 -13.88
N ARG A 242 -1.28 -13.73 -13.58
CA ARG A 242 -1.16 -12.72 -12.52
C ARG A 242 -1.77 -11.38 -12.88
N CYS A 243 -2.00 -11.10 -14.16
CA CYS A 243 -2.91 -10.03 -14.57
C CYS A 243 -4.35 -10.25 -14.07
N VAL A 244 -4.69 -11.46 -13.62
CA VAL A 244 -6.02 -11.87 -13.11
C VAL A 244 -6.06 -11.96 -11.58
N PHE A 245 -4.91 -12.03 -10.89
CA PHE A 245 -4.83 -12.31 -9.45
C PHE A 245 -4.13 -11.22 -8.60
N ASP A 246 -3.81 -10.05 -9.17
CA ASP A 246 -3.37 -8.83 -8.47
C ASP A 246 -2.44 -9.05 -7.26
N PHE A 247 -1.25 -9.62 -7.49
CA PHE A 247 -0.25 -9.73 -6.42
C PHE A 247 0.52 -8.42 -6.27
N SER A 248 0.02 -7.52 -5.42
CA SER A 248 0.69 -6.27 -5.10
C SER A 248 1.95 -6.51 -4.25
N ASN A 249 3.13 -6.32 -4.85
CA ASN A 249 4.40 -6.26 -4.14
C ASN A 249 4.95 -4.84 -4.21
N TYR A 250 5.05 -4.15 -3.08
CA TYR A 250 5.63 -2.82 -3.01
C TYR A 250 7.03 -2.86 -2.44
N VAL A 251 7.89 -2.00 -2.96
CA VAL A 251 9.17 -1.66 -2.33
C VAL A 251 9.10 -0.22 -1.89
N LEU A 252 9.24 0.00 -0.58
CA LEU A 252 9.15 1.30 0.07
C LEU A 252 10.49 1.63 0.75
N PRO A 253 11.37 2.40 0.10
CA PRO A 253 12.51 2.99 0.79
C PRO A 253 12.04 4.08 1.77
N PHE A 254 12.71 4.17 2.91
CA PHE A 254 12.47 5.26 3.85
C PHE A 254 13.42 6.43 3.58
N PRO A 255 12.94 7.68 3.67
CA PRO A 255 13.82 8.84 3.70
C PRO A 255 14.86 8.69 4.84
N PRO A 256 16.15 9.04 4.64
CA PRO A 256 17.20 8.75 5.62
C PRO A 256 16.99 9.35 7.02
N LYS A 257 16.22 10.44 7.12
CA LYS A 257 15.92 11.14 8.37
C LYS A 257 14.54 10.81 8.94
N ALA A 258 13.79 9.90 8.31
CA ALA A 258 12.46 9.52 8.77
C ALA A 258 12.56 8.82 10.13
N THR A 259 11.81 9.34 11.10
CA THR A 259 11.58 8.74 12.43
C THR A 259 10.73 7.47 12.33
N LEU A 260 10.70 6.64 13.38
CA LEU A 260 9.85 5.45 13.46
C LEU A 260 8.40 5.72 13.04
N GLN A 261 7.85 6.79 13.62
CA GLN A 261 6.49 7.23 13.41
C GLN A 261 6.24 7.61 11.94
N GLU A 262 7.15 8.37 11.34
CA GLU A 262 7.10 8.74 9.92
C GLU A 262 7.19 7.51 9.01
N ARG A 263 8.02 6.52 9.34
CA ARG A 263 8.15 5.26 8.57
C ARG A 263 6.88 4.42 8.59
N VAL A 264 6.24 4.28 9.76
CA VAL A 264 4.95 3.56 9.86
C VAL A 264 3.84 4.32 9.13
N LEU A 265 3.87 5.66 9.13
CA LEU A 265 2.92 6.46 8.36
C LEU A 265 3.16 6.38 6.85
N LEU A 266 4.41 6.33 6.38
CA LEU A 266 4.73 6.07 4.97
C LEU A 266 4.23 4.70 4.53
N LEU A 267 4.39 3.67 5.37
CA LEU A 267 3.81 2.34 5.16
C LEU A 267 2.27 2.40 5.10
N THR A 268 1.66 3.15 6.02
CA THR A 268 0.21 3.41 6.00
C THR A 268 -0.23 4.11 4.72
N ALA A 269 0.59 5.03 4.19
CA ALA A 269 0.29 5.74 2.96
C ALA A 269 0.35 4.83 1.73
N MET A 270 1.33 3.90 1.68
CA MET A 270 1.35 2.88 0.64
C MET A 270 0.08 2.01 0.64
N LEU A 271 -0.39 1.60 1.83
CA LEU A 271 -1.65 0.86 1.96
C LEU A 271 -2.86 1.73 1.60
N SER A 272 -2.84 3.03 1.92
CA SER A 272 -3.87 3.98 1.49
C SER A 272 -3.96 4.06 -0.04
N ILE A 273 -2.84 4.10 -0.76
CA ILE A 273 -2.78 4.02 -2.24
C ILE A 273 -3.37 2.69 -2.72
N GLU A 274 -2.97 1.56 -2.13
CA GLU A 274 -3.48 0.23 -2.46
C GLU A 274 -5.01 0.20 -2.38
N TYR A 275 -5.58 0.55 -1.24
CA TYR A 275 -7.03 0.54 -1.03
C TYR A 275 -7.79 1.60 -1.82
N ALA A 276 -7.15 2.69 -2.24
CA ALA A 276 -7.81 3.73 -3.02
C ALA A 276 -7.90 3.35 -4.51
N TYR A 277 -6.81 2.82 -5.06
CA TYR A 277 -6.61 2.77 -6.52
C TYR A 277 -6.33 1.39 -7.08
N PHE A 278 -5.94 0.42 -6.26
CA PHE A 278 -5.54 -0.91 -6.72
C PHE A 278 -6.37 -2.05 -6.14
N SER A 279 -7.04 -1.85 -5.01
CA SER A 279 -8.02 -2.83 -4.52
C SER A 279 -9.24 -2.86 -5.43
N ARG A 280 -9.88 -4.04 -5.52
CA ARG A 280 -11.11 -4.24 -6.28
C ARG A 280 -12.15 -3.17 -5.98
N ARG A 281 -12.81 -2.68 -7.02
CA ARG A 281 -13.94 -1.75 -6.87
C ARG A 281 -15.25 -2.51 -6.68
N GLY A 282 -15.30 -3.80 -7.02
CA GLY A 282 -16.55 -4.57 -7.05
C GLY A 282 -17.33 -4.31 -8.35
N GLY A 283 -18.28 -5.19 -8.68
CA GLY A 283 -18.99 -5.13 -9.96
C GLY A 283 -18.20 -5.65 -11.18
N GLU A 284 -16.94 -6.04 -11.00
CA GLU A 284 -16.04 -6.59 -12.02
C GLU A 284 -16.39 -8.03 -12.46
N ASN A 285 -17.52 -8.58 -11.97
CA ASN A 285 -18.07 -9.90 -12.33
C ASN A 285 -19.34 -9.80 -13.22
N ASN A 286 -19.65 -8.63 -13.77
CA ASN A 286 -20.87 -8.42 -14.59
C ASN A 286 -20.62 -8.36 -16.10
N ASP A 287 -19.42 -8.74 -16.57
CA ASP A 287 -19.14 -8.97 -17.99
C ASP A 287 -18.74 -10.44 -18.26
#